data_AF-A0A2D4Y9K0-F1
#
_entry.id   AF-A0A2D4Y9K0-F1
#
_cell.length_a   1.000
_cell.length_b   1.000
_cell.length_c   1.000
_cell.angle_alpha   90.00
_cell.angle_beta   90.00
_cell.angle_gamma   90.00
#
_symmetry.space_group_name_H-M   'P 1'
#
loop_
_entity.id
_entity.type
_entity.pdbx_description
1 polymer ?
#
loop_
_entity_poly.entity_id
_entity_poly.type
_entity_poly.pdbx_seq_one_letter_code
_entity_poly.pdbx_strand_id
1 'polypeptide(L)'
;MNKFLTIFILVLLPLCSFGQEKSNKIPLKVVEFKDNVNLPLTAKERLQIDEVYGEYAEKHIYSNAFRLKSIKDILRNRVEIQYITKESDKKDCQKLSEIPLLNSFVSDLERDKTFDPKTFNPLKYNFAFHSRGSTMYQVDNTNYFITIKSQYH
;
A
#
# COMPACT_ATOMS: atom_id res chain seq x y z
N MET A 1 23.24 -31.09 51.37
CA MET A 1 22.57 -31.38 50.08
C MET A 1 22.42 -30.15 49.18
N ASN A 2 23.23 -29.07 49.35
CA ASN A 2 22.96 -27.76 48.72
C ASN A 2 24.14 -27.17 47.94
N LYS A 3 25.23 -27.93 47.70
CA LYS A 3 26.38 -27.44 46.90
C LYS A 3 26.49 -28.10 45.52
N PHE A 4 25.97 -29.33 45.37
CA PHE A 4 25.94 -30.03 44.09
C PHE A 4 24.83 -29.51 43.16
N LEU A 5 23.68 -29.10 43.70
CA LEU A 5 22.58 -28.55 42.91
C LEU A 5 22.94 -27.18 42.29
N THR A 6 23.74 -26.37 42.99
CA THR A 6 24.15 -25.03 42.54
C THR A 6 25.14 -25.08 41.38
N ILE A 7 26.02 -26.09 41.36
CA ILE A 7 27.00 -26.29 40.27
C ILE A 7 26.29 -26.76 38.99
N PHE A 8 25.23 -27.56 39.12
CA PHE A 8 24.48 -28.07 37.97
C PHE A 8 23.68 -26.97 37.23
N ILE A 9 23.20 -25.95 37.96
CA ILE A 9 22.44 -24.83 37.38
C ILE A 9 23.34 -23.84 36.61
N LEU A 10 24.60 -23.67 37.03
CA LEU A 10 25.55 -22.76 36.38
C LEU A 10 26.08 -23.27 35.02
N VAL A 11 26.04 -24.60 34.79
CA VAL A 11 26.54 -25.21 33.54
C VAL A 11 25.46 -25.23 32.44
N LEU A 12 24.18 -25.07 32.77
CA LEU A 12 23.06 -25.11 31.81
C LEU A 12 22.71 -23.74 31.20
N LEU A 13 23.24 -22.64 31.73
CA LEU A 13 22.97 -21.28 31.25
C LEU A 13 23.55 -20.89 29.85
N PRO A 14 24.60 -21.51 29.28
CA PRO A 14 25.08 -21.09 27.95
C PRO A 14 24.31 -21.71 26.77
N LEU A 15 23.41 -22.68 27.00
CA LEU A 15 22.67 -23.36 25.92
C LEU A 15 21.47 -22.55 25.38
N CYS A 16 21.14 -21.41 25.98
CA CYS A 16 20.11 -20.49 25.47
C CYS A 16 20.69 -19.31 24.68
N SER A 17 21.82 -19.53 23.99
CA SER A 17 22.31 -18.58 23.00
C SER A 17 21.36 -18.60 21.80
N PHE A 18 20.38 -17.70 21.80
CA PHE A 18 19.51 -17.43 20.67
C PHE A 18 20.35 -17.23 19.41
N GLY A 19 20.21 -18.14 18.44
CA GLY A 19 20.74 -17.92 17.11
C GLY A 19 20.06 -16.68 16.52
N GLN A 20 20.78 -15.56 16.41
CA GLN A 20 20.32 -14.48 15.55
C GLN A 20 20.38 -14.98 14.12
N GLU A 21 19.23 -15.38 13.60
CA GLU A 21 19.06 -15.63 12.17
C GLU A 21 19.47 -14.34 11.45
N LYS A 22 20.59 -14.38 10.71
CA LYS A 22 20.95 -13.28 9.82
C LYS A 22 19.88 -13.24 8.74
N SER A 23 18.82 -12.49 8.99
CA SER A 23 17.83 -12.16 7.96
C SER A 23 18.60 -11.51 6.82
N ASN A 24 18.75 -12.24 5.71
CA ASN A 24 19.28 -11.72 4.44
C ASN A 24 18.27 -10.71 3.90
N LYS A 25 18.16 -9.54 4.55
CA LYS A 25 17.27 -8.46 4.11
C LYS A 25 17.89 -7.88 2.85
N ILE A 26 17.32 -8.24 1.70
CA ILE A 26 17.63 -7.60 0.43
C ILE A 26 17.48 -6.08 0.64
N PRO A 27 18.52 -5.27 0.35
CA PRO A 27 18.44 -3.83 0.52
C PRO A 27 17.33 -3.25 -0.36
N LEU A 28 16.55 -2.32 0.18
CA LEU A 28 15.49 -1.67 -0.58
C LEU A 28 16.11 -0.79 -1.66
N LYS A 29 15.63 -0.93 -2.91
CA LYS A 29 15.96 0.02 -3.98
C LYS A 29 15.52 1.43 -3.55
N VAL A 30 16.20 2.47 -3.99
CA VAL A 30 15.71 3.84 -3.81
C VAL A 30 14.47 4.05 -4.70
N VAL A 31 13.46 4.75 -4.19
CA VAL A 31 12.26 5.10 -4.98
C VAL A 31 12.66 6.10 -6.06
N GLU A 32 12.41 5.74 -7.32
CA GLU A 32 12.65 6.57 -8.48
C GLU A 32 11.33 7.15 -8.96
N PHE A 33 11.17 8.48 -8.83
CA PHE A 33 9.96 9.17 -9.29
C PHE A 33 10.14 9.62 -10.73
N LYS A 34 9.11 9.43 -11.57
CA LYS A 34 9.07 10.02 -12.92
C LYS A 34 8.89 11.53 -12.86
N ASP A 35 9.40 12.26 -13.85
CA ASP A 35 9.38 13.74 -13.85
C ASP A 35 7.98 14.34 -13.78
N ASN A 36 6.97 13.63 -14.27
CA ASN A 36 5.59 14.09 -14.26
C ASN A 36 5.07 14.39 -12.85
N VAL A 37 5.64 13.82 -11.78
CA VAL A 37 5.20 14.12 -10.40
C VAL A 37 5.59 15.52 -9.94
N ASN A 38 6.49 16.21 -10.66
CA ASN A 38 6.88 17.59 -10.33
C ASN A 38 5.85 18.62 -10.86
N LEU A 39 4.97 18.21 -11.78
CA LEU A 39 3.87 19.07 -12.25
C LEU A 39 2.84 19.33 -11.13
N PRO A 40 2.14 20.48 -11.16
CA PRO A 40 1.04 20.78 -10.24
C PRO A 40 -0.03 19.69 -10.23
N LEU A 41 -0.82 19.62 -9.15
CA LEU A 41 -2.01 18.77 -9.13
C LEU A 41 -3.02 19.24 -10.18
N THR A 42 -3.60 18.30 -10.89
CA THR A 42 -4.81 18.54 -11.67
C THR A 42 -6.00 18.74 -10.73
N ALA A 43 -7.10 19.33 -11.23
CA ALA A 43 -8.33 19.45 -10.47
C ALA A 43 -8.86 18.09 -9.99
N LYS A 44 -8.77 17.05 -10.85
CA LYS A 44 -9.18 15.69 -10.50
C LYS A 44 -8.37 15.13 -9.34
N GLU A 45 -7.05 15.25 -9.37
CA GLU A 45 -6.20 14.71 -8.31
C GLU A 45 -6.40 15.44 -6.99
N ARG A 46 -6.61 16.77 -7.03
CA ARG A 46 -6.97 17.55 -5.85
C ARG A 46 -8.29 17.05 -5.25
N LEU A 47 -9.33 16.88 -6.07
CA LEU A 47 -10.62 16.33 -5.61
C LEU A 47 -10.47 14.93 -5.01
N GLN A 48 -9.64 14.07 -5.61
CA GLN A 48 -9.38 12.73 -5.08
C GLN A 48 -8.68 12.75 -3.72
N ILE A 49 -7.78 13.70 -3.49
CA ILE A 49 -7.12 13.89 -2.19
C ILE A 49 -8.12 14.46 -1.17
N ASP A 50 -8.83 15.52 -1.55
CA ASP A 50 -9.77 16.21 -0.66
C ASP A 50 -10.93 15.29 -0.25
N GLU A 51 -11.40 14.39 -1.12
CA GLU A 51 -12.44 13.39 -0.79
C GLU A 51 -12.00 12.46 0.37
N VAL A 52 -10.74 12.06 0.40
CA VAL A 52 -10.23 11.05 1.35
C VAL A 52 -9.71 11.69 2.63
N TYR A 53 -9.06 12.86 2.52
CA TYR A 53 -8.41 13.52 3.64
C TYR A 53 -9.21 14.69 4.22
N GLY A 54 -10.17 15.25 3.47
CA GLY A 54 -11.01 16.37 3.92
C GLY A 54 -10.19 17.54 4.46
N GLU A 55 -10.58 18.04 5.64
CA GLU A 55 -9.86 19.12 6.33
C GLU A 55 -8.40 18.78 6.70
N TYR A 56 -8.05 17.49 6.75
CA TYR A 56 -6.70 17.02 7.07
C TYR A 56 -5.76 17.01 5.87
N ALA A 57 -6.26 17.26 4.65
CA ALA A 57 -5.47 17.22 3.42
C ALA A 57 -4.26 18.16 3.46
N GLU A 58 -4.43 19.38 4.01
CA GLU A 58 -3.34 20.36 4.13
C GLU A 58 -2.21 19.83 5.01
N LYS A 59 -2.55 19.36 6.21
CA LYS A 59 -1.58 18.89 7.21
C LYS A 59 -0.87 17.60 6.78
N HIS A 60 -1.58 16.67 6.16
CA HIS A 60 -1.05 15.32 5.90
C HIS A 60 -0.48 15.16 4.49
N ILE A 61 -0.96 15.95 3.53
CA ILE A 61 -0.59 15.81 2.11
C ILE A 61 0.06 17.08 1.58
N TYR A 62 -0.64 18.22 1.56
CA TYR A 62 -0.18 19.39 0.80
C TYR A 62 1.05 20.06 1.40
N SER A 63 1.13 20.19 2.73
CA SER A 63 2.27 20.77 3.43
C SER A 63 3.52 19.88 3.46
N ASN A 64 3.38 18.59 3.09
CA ASN A 64 4.49 17.65 3.03
C ASN A 64 4.85 17.32 1.57
N ALA A 65 5.89 17.98 1.05
CA ALA A 65 6.32 17.85 -0.34
C ALA A 65 6.58 16.39 -0.76
N PHE A 66 7.16 15.57 0.12
CA PHE A 66 7.41 14.16 -0.18
C PHE A 66 6.11 13.34 -0.25
N ARG A 67 5.19 13.55 0.70
CA ARG A 67 3.86 12.90 0.67
C ARG A 67 3.07 13.29 -0.56
N LEU A 68 3.03 14.57 -0.89
CA LEU A 68 2.39 15.06 -2.11
C LEU A 68 3.03 14.45 -3.37
N LYS A 69 4.35 14.33 -3.41
CA LYS A 69 5.08 13.66 -4.52
C LYS A 69 4.69 12.18 -4.62
N SER A 70 4.62 11.48 -3.49
CA SER A 70 4.24 10.07 -3.42
C SER A 70 2.78 9.82 -3.86
N ILE A 71 1.85 10.69 -3.47
CA ILE A 71 0.45 10.60 -3.92
C ILE A 71 0.34 10.85 -5.42
N LYS A 72 1.04 11.86 -5.96
CA LYS A 72 1.09 12.11 -7.41
C LYS A 72 1.63 10.88 -8.15
N ASP A 73 2.65 10.23 -7.62
CA ASP A 73 3.18 9.00 -8.22
C ASP A 73 2.17 7.85 -8.21
N ILE A 74 1.43 7.68 -7.10
CA ILE A 74 0.33 6.71 -7.02
C ILE A 74 -0.69 6.96 -8.12
N LEU A 75 -1.21 8.19 -8.20
CA LEU A 75 -2.30 8.55 -9.12
C LEU A 75 -1.89 8.56 -10.60
N ARG A 76 -0.64 8.95 -10.91
CA ARG A 76 -0.19 9.12 -12.30
C ARG A 76 0.50 7.89 -12.88
N ASN A 77 1.21 7.12 -12.06
CA ASN A 77 2.19 6.16 -12.57
C ASN A 77 1.95 4.73 -12.08
N ARG A 78 1.29 4.54 -10.93
CA ARG A 78 1.27 3.24 -10.25
C ARG A 78 -0.07 2.54 -10.25
N VAL A 79 -1.17 3.27 -10.36
CA VAL A 79 -2.52 2.70 -10.47
C VAL A 79 -2.81 2.45 -11.94
N GLU A 80 -2.97 1.18 -12.31
CA GLU A 80 -3.39 0.78 -13.65
C GLU A 80 -4.72 0.06 -13.58
N ILE A 81 -5.68 0.51 -14.37
CA ILE A 81 -6.99 -0.11 -14.48
C ILE A 81 -7.11 -0.73 -15.87
N GLN A 82 -7.35 -2.03 -15.93
CA GLN A 82 -7.38 -2.80 -17.16
C GLN A 82 -8.69 -3.57 -17.27
N TYR A 83 -9.24 -3.63 -18.49
CA TYR A 83 -10.40 -4.47 -18.81
C TYR A 83 -9.90 -5.77 -19.45
N ILE A 84 -10.09 -6.90 -18.79
CA ILE A 84 -9.55 -8.19 -19.22
C ILE A 84 -10.68 -9.07 -19.78
N THR A 85 -10.63 -9.37 -21.08
CA THR A 85 -11.64 -10.21 -21.75
C THR A 85 -11.28 -11.69 -21.79
N LYS A 86 -9.98 -12.02 -21.86
CA LYS A 86 -9.50 -13.40 -21.95
C LYS A 86 -9.37 -14.00 -20.56
N GLU A 87 -9.97 -15.17 -20.36
CA GLU A 87 -9.91 -15.86 -19.08
C GLU A 87 -8.47 -16.23 -18.67
N SER A 88 -7.60 -16.54 -19.64
CA SER A 88 -6.18 -16.85 -19.41
C SER A 88 -5.40 -15.70 -18.77
N ASP A 89 -5.85 -14.47 -18.96
CA ASP A 89 -5.17 -13.27 -18.49
C ASP A 89 -5.71 -12.83 -17.12
N LYS A 90 -6.83 -13.42 -16.68
CA LYS A 90 -7.38 -13.20 -15.34
C LYS A 90 -6.53 -13.95 -14.32
N LYS A 91 -6.11 -13.22 -13.29
CA LYS A 91 -5.40 -13.79 -12.15
C LYS A 91 -6.33 -13.87 -10.97
N ASP A 92 -6.25 -14.97 -10.24
CA ASP A 92 -6.89 -15.04 -8.92
C ASP A 92 -6.26 -13.98 -8.01
N CYS A 93 -7.11 -13.11 -7.47
CA CYS A 93 -6.70 -11.98 -6.65
C CYS A 93 -7.84 -11.49 -5.77
N GLN A 94 -7.47 -10.74 -4.73
CA GLN A 94 -8.43 -10.19 -3.77
C GLN A 94 -9.44 -9.26 -4.46
N LYS A 95 -10.70 -9.29 -4.03
CA LYS A 95 -11.74 -8.40 -4.57
C LYS A 95 -11.59 -7.00 -3.99
N LEU A 96 -12.02 -6.00 -4.76
CA LEU A 96 -12.01 -4.61 -4.34
C LEU A 96 -12.90 -4.36 -3.11
N SER A 97 -14.06 -5.03 -3.05
CA SER A 97 -14.99 -4.97 -1.91
C SER A 97 -14.38 -5.46 -0.59
N GLU A 98 -13.40 -6.36 -0.65
CA GLU A 98 -12.70 -6.91 0.52
C GLU A 98 -11.62 -5.96 1.06
N ILE A 99 -11.22 -4.95 0.28
CA ILE A 99 -10.25 -3.94 0.71
C ILE A 99 -10.96 -2.89 1.57
N PRO A 100 -10.58 -2.69 2.85
CA PRO A 100 -11.19 -1.67 3.69
C PRO A 100 -11.02 -0.25 3.10
N LEU A 101 -11.95 0.64 3.40
CA LEU A 101 -11.79 2.06 3.07
C LEU A 101 -10.81 2.75 4.02
N LEU A 102 -10.11 3.78 3.54
CA LEU A 102 -9.25 4.65 4.33
C LEU A 102 -10.09 5.77 4.97
N ASN A 103 -10.99 5.40 5.87
CA ASN A 103 -11.93 6.32 6.53
C ASN A 103 -11.39 6.92 7.85
N SER A 104 -10.07 6.88 8.06
CA SER A 104 -9.43 7.42 9.27
C SER A 104 -9.45 8.95 9.36
N PHE A 105 -9.68 9.64 8.24
CA PHE A 105 -9.73 11.11 8.16
C PHE A 105 -11.17 11.61 7.92
N VAL A 106 -11.90 10.95 7.01
CA VAL A 106 -13.29 11.23 6.68
C VAL A 106 -14.10 9.97 7.00
N SER A 107 -14.91 10.03 8.06
CA SER A 107 -15.56 8.84 8.65
C SER A 107 -16.72 8.29 7.83
N ASP A 108 -17.38 9.15 7.04
CA ASP A 108 -18.51 8.85 6.15
C ASP A 108 -18.05 8.60 4.71
N LEU A 109 -16.77 8.28 4.49
CA LEU A 109 -16.26 7.89 3.19
C LEU A 109 -16.96 6.62 2.70
N GLU A 110 -17.62 6.69 1.54
CA GLU A 110 -18.37 5.57 0.95
C GLU A 110 -17.68 5.01 -0.30
N ARG A 111 -17.94 3.74 -0.65
CA ARG A 111 -17.54 3.19 -1.96
C ARG A 111 -18.39 3.80 -3.07
N ASP A 112 -17.84 3.83 -4.27
CA ASP A 112 -18.61 4.23 -5.45
C ASP A 112 -19.73 3.22 -5.69
N LYS A 113 -20.97 3.69 -5.91
CA LYS A 113 -22.13 2.83 -6.15
C LYS A 113 -21.97 1.96 -7.41
N THR A 114 -21.31 2.53 -8.42
CA THR A 114 -20.97 1.86 -9.67
C THR A 114 -19.52 2.16 -9.98
N PHE A 115 -18.74 1.14 -10.29
CA PHE A 115 -17.36 1.32 -10.71
C PHE A 115 -17.29 1.98 -12.09
N ASP A 116 -16.61 3.12 -12.17
CA ASP A 116 -16.22 3.75 -13.43
C ASP A 116 -14.70 4.00 -13.42
N PRO A 117 -13.92 3.37 -14.32
CA PRO A 117 -12.47 3.56 -14.37
C PRO A 117 -12.03 5.02 -14.56
N LYS A 118 -12.90 5.88 -15.12
CA LYS A 118 -12.59 7.29 -15.37
C LYS A 118 -12.72 8.16 -14.14
N THR A 119 -13.58 7.80 -13.19
CA THR A 119 -13.83 8.58 -11.97
C THR A 119 -13.31 7.90 -10.71
N PHE A 120 -12.96 6.62 -10.78
CA PHE A 120 -12.45 5.84 -9.66
C PHE A 120 -11.34 6.58 -8.89
N ASN A 121 -11.52 6.70 -7.58
CA ASN A 121 -10.51 7.25 -6.68
C ASN A 121 -9.80 6.11 -5.93
N PRO A 122 -8.57 5.75 -6.31
CA PRO A 122 -7.84 4.67 -5.66
C PRO A 122 -7.46 5.00 -4.21
N LEU A 123 -7.39 6.28 -3.82
CA LEU A 123 -6.99 6.68 -2.47
C LEU A 123 -8.04 6.34 -1.41
N LYS A 124 -9.30 6.08 -1.82
CA LYS A 124 -10.38 5.71 -0.90
C LYS A 124 -10.14 4.38 -0.21
N TYR A 125 -9.30 3.52 -0.78
CA TYR A 125 -9.10 2.15 -0.36
C TYR A 125 -7.74 2.01 0.33
N ASN A 126 -7.69 1.19 1.36
CA ASN A 126 -6.46 0.87 2.08
C ASN A 126 -5.60 -0.14 1.30
N PHE A 127 -5.26 0.20 0.06
CA PHE A 127 -4.37 -0.61 -0.77
C PHE A 127 -2.96 -0.67 -0.17
N ALA A 128 -2.24 -1.74 -0.49
CA ALA A 128 -0.85 -1.90 -0.09
C ALA A 128 0.10 -1.02 -0.95
N PHE A 129 -0.09 0.30 -0.98
CA PHE A 129 0.73 1.24 -1.77
C PHE A 129 2.22 1.24 -1.44
N HIS A 130 2.65 0.57 -0.37
CA HIS A 130 4.06 0.48 0.01
C HIS A 130 4.60 -0.96 -0.03
N SER A 131 3.89 -1.88 -0.68
CA SER A 131 4.37 -3.25 -0.93
C SER A 131 5.61 -3.25 -1.82
N ARG A 132 6.48 -4.25 -1.62
CA ARG A 132 7.68 -4.45 -2.46
C ARG A 132 7.34 -4.86 -3.89
N GLY A 133 6.27 -5.64 -4.06
CA GLY A 133 5.78 -6.09 -5.36
C GLY A 133 4.51 -5.36 -5.77
N SER A 134 4.14 -5.51 -7.04
CA SER A 134 2.84 -5.07 -7.54
C SER A 134 1.73 -5.97 -7.02
N THR A 135 0.58 -5.40 -6.69
CA THR A 135 -0.60 -6.16 -6.25
C THR A 135 -1.76 -5.88 -7.19
N MET A 136 -2.50 -6.93 -7.55
CA MET A 136 -3.68 -6.85 -8.42
C MET A 136 -4.93 -7.10 -7.60
N TYR A 137 -6.02 -6.43 -7.97
CA TYR A 137 -7.33 -6.55 -7.34
C TYR A 137 -8.41 -6.66 -8.41
N GLN A 138 -9.40 -7.54 -8.20
CA GLN A 138 -10.55 -7.65 -9.10
C GLN A 138 -11.66 -6.70 -8.66
N VAL A 139 -12.20 -5.92 -9.59
CA VAL A 139 -13.42 -5.14 -9.34
C VAL A 139 -14.61 -6.09 -9.38
N ASP A 140 -15.35 -6.15 -8.27
CA ASP A 140 -16.48 -7.04 -8.06
C ASP A 140 -17.47 -7.07 -9.22
N ASN A 141 -17.84 -8.27 -9.66
CA ASN A 141 -18.84 -8.52 -10.71
C ASN A 141 -18.51 -7.85 -12.07
N THR A 142 -17.26 -7.52 -12.32
CA THR A 142 -16.80 -6.98 -13.61
C THR A 142 -15.55 -7.69 -14.11
N ASN A 143 -15.15 -7.35 -15.34
CA ASN A 143 -13.87 -7.75 -15.92
C ASN A 143 -12.77 -6.68 -15.73
N TYR A 144 -12.97 -5.71 -14.83
CA TYR A 144 -11.95 -4.73 -14.50
C TYR A 144 -11.01 -5.23 -13.40
N PHE A 145 -9.73 -4.97 -13.60
CA PHE A 145 -8.67 -5.27 -12.64
C PHE A 145 -7.87 -4.01 -12.37
N ILE A 146 -7.52 -3.80 -11.10
CA ILE A 146 -6.70 -2.68 -10.64
C ILE A 146 -5.35 -3.25 -10.23
N THR A 147 -4.28 -2.81 -10.88
CA THR A 147 -2.91 -3.13 -10.47
C THR A 147 -2.29 -1.92 -9.81
N ILE A 148 -1.79 -2.12 -8.59
CA ILE A 148 -0.97 -1.15 -7.86
C ILE A 148 0.48 -1.56 -8.04
N LYS A 149 1.24 -0.84 -8.87
CA LYS A 149 2.67 -1.09 -9.06
C LYS A 149 3.45 -0.80 -7.80
N SER A 150 4.55 -1.52 -7.59
CA SER A 150 5.52 -1.21 -6.52
C SER A 150 6.02 0.24 -6.60
N GLN A 151 6.42 0.83 -5.49
CA GLN A 151 7.13 2.12 -5.48
C GLN A 151 8.58 2.00 -6.01
N TYR A 152 9.05 0.79 -6.27
CA TYR A 152 10.37 0.48 -6.82
C TYR A 152 10.31 0.01 -8.28
N HIS A 153 9.22 0.35 -8.99
CA HIS A 153 8.97 -0.05 -10.38
C HIS A 153 9.95 0.58 -11.39
#